data_AF-A0A1L5KUP3-F1
#
_entry.id   AF-A0A1L5KUP3-F1
#
_cell.length_a   1.000
_cell.length_b   1.000
_cell.length_c   1.000
_cell.angle_alpha   90.00
_cell.angle_beta   90.00
_cell.angle_gamma   90.00
#
_symmetry.space_group_name_H-M   'P 1'
#
loop_
_entity.id
_entity.type
_entity.pdbx_description
1 polymer ?
#
loop_
_entity_poly.entity_id
_entity_poly.type
_entity_poly.pdbx_seq_one_letter_code
_entity_poly.pdbx_strand_id
1 'polypeptide(L)'
;MRALPTTNANPPAAVAAARKAVVEADGVWIFSPEYNYSYPGVLKNLLDWLSRPLEPFPAESASVMVGKKVALSAAAGQSAGAGTLAKLNEVLGFGKTELLPTDKQVGVALAPEAWGTGKL
;
A
#
# COMPACT_ATOMS: atom_id res chain seq x y z
N MET A 1 13.03 -18.04 -1.60
CA MET A 1 11.55 -18.09 -1.60
C MET A 1 11.12 -18.39 -0.16
N ARG A 2 10.40 -17.48 0.52
CA ARG A 2 9.95 -17.72 1.91
C ARG A 2 8.55 -18.35 1.86
N ALA A 3 8.41 -19.59 2.32
CA ALA A 3 7.13 -20.30 2.32
C ALA A 3 6.14 -19.64 3.31
N LEU A 4 4.86 -19.64 2.95
CA LEU A 4 3.79 -19.20 3.86
C LEU A 4 3.62 -20.26 4.98
N PRO A 5 3.52 -19.84 6.26
CA PRO A 5 3.38 -20.80 7.34
C PRO A 5 2.05 -21.55 7.38
N THR A 6 2.01 -22.64 8.14
CA THR A 6 0.89 -23.59 8.21
C THR A 6 0.04 -23.53 9.49
N THR A 7 0.26 -22.58 10.41
CA THR A 7 -0.51 -22.53 11.68
C THR A 7 -1.43 -21.31 11.81
N ASN A 8 -2.72 -21.55 11.57
CA ASN A 8 -3.91 -20.87 12.10
C ASN A 8 -3.94 -19.33 12.16
N ALA A 9 -4.31 -18.74 11.03
CA ALA A 9 -5.49 -17.88 10.94
C ALA A 9 -6.01 -17.99 9.51
N ASN A 10 -7.09 -18.74 9.25
CA ASN A 10 -7.72 -18.80 7.93
C ASN A 10 -8.21 -17.40 7.57
N PRO A 11 -7.44 -16.59 6.81
CA PRO A 11 -7.85 -15.24 6.50
C PRO A 11 -9.01 -15.35 5.50
N PRO A 12 -9.85 -14.31 5.36
CA PRO A 12 -10.73 -14.24 4.20
C PRO A 12 -9.93 -14.48 2.91
N ALA A 13 -10.49 -15.22 1.96
CA ALA A 13 -9.76 -15.67 0.76
C ALA A 13 -9.06 -14.51 0.02
N ALA A 14 -9.69 -13.33 -0.03
CA ALA A 14 -9.10 -12.12 -0.61
C ALA A 14 -7.82 -11.66 0.12
N VAL A 15 -7.77 -11.76 1.46
CA VAL A 15 -6.60 -11.43 2.26
C VAL A 15 -5.47 -12.44 2.02
N ALA A 16 -5.80 -13.73 1.95
CA ALA A 16 -4.82 -14.77 1.64
C ALA A 16 -4.21 -14.56 0.24
N ALA A 17 -5.04 -14.24 -0.76
CA ALA A 17 -4.58 -13.93 -2.11
C ALA A 17 -3.68 -12.68 -2.15
N ALA A 18 -4.06 -11.61 -1.46
CA ALA A 18 -3.25 -10.39 -1.38
C ALA A 18 -1.89 -10.64 -0.73
N ARG A 19 -1.85 -11.40 0.38
CA ARG A 19 -0.59 -11.78 1.05
C ARG A 19 0.31 -12.58 0.11
N LYS A 20 -0.25 -13.56 -0.60
CA LYS A 20 0.50 -14.37 -1.57
C LYS A 20 1.11 -13.49 -2.66
N ALA A 21 0.33 -12.59 -3.26
CA ALA A 21 0.81 -11.68 -4.29
C ALA A 21 1.96 -10.79 -3.80
N VAL A 22 1.86 -10.24 -2.58
CA VAL A 22 2.93 -9.41 -1.99
C VAL A 22 4.19 -10.24 -1.69
N VAL A 23 4.04 -11.48 -1.22
CA VAL A 23 5.18 -12.37 -0.96
C VAL A 23 5.92 -12.71 -2.26
N GLU A 24 5.19 -12.98 -3.35
CA GLU A 24 5.75 -13.35 -4.65
C GLU A 24 6.36 -12.17 -5.41
N ALA A 25 5.90 -10.94 -5.17
CA ALA A 25 6.40 -9.75 -5.86
C ALA A 25 7.77 -9.30 -5.31
N ASP A 26 8.66 -8.80 -6.17
CA ASP A 26 9.92 -8.16 -5.73
C ASP A 26 9.70 -6.77 -5.10
N GLY A 27 8.59 -6.12 -5.44
CA GLY A 27 8.20 -4.82 -4.93
C GLY A 27 6.71 -4.54 -5.14
N VAL A 28 6.21 -3.48 -4.51
CA VAL A 28 4.81 -3.05 -4.60
C VAL A 28 4.77 -1.60 -5.07
N TRP A 29 3.91 -1.29 -6.04
CA TRP A 29 3.66 0.09 -6.45
C TRP A 29 2.20 0.44 -6.18
N ILE A 30 1.98 1.42 -5.31
CA ILE A 30 0.64 1.87 -4.93
C ILE A 30 0.29 3.09 -5.76
N PHE A 31 -0.81 2.99 -6.50
CA PHE A 31 -1.49 4.10 -7.16
C PHE A 31 -2.79 4.39 -6.40
N SER A 32 -2.96 5.62 -5.90
CA SER A 32 -4.12 5.95 -5.07
C SER A 32 -4.75 7.30 -5.43
N PRO A 33 -6.08 7.43 -5.45
CA PRO A 33 -6.71 8.73 -5.38
C PRO A 33 -6.56 9.34 -3.98
N GLU A 34 -7.01 10.59 -3.84
CA GLU A 34 -7.08 11.29 -2.56
C GLU A 34 -8.53 11.52 -2.12
N TYR A 35 -8.88 10.99 -0.95
CA TYR A 35 -10.16 11.19 -0.29
C TYR A 35 -9.94 12.07 0.92
N ASN A 36 -10.41 13.33 0.85
CA ASN A 36 -10.35 14.31 1.93
C ASN A 36 -8.95 14.40 2.58
N TYR A 37 -7.92 14.68 1.76
CA TYR A 37 -6.51 14.79 2.18
C TYR A 37 -5.86 13.49 2.72
N SER A 38 -6.42 12.33 2.38
CA SER A 38 -5.86 11.03 2.76
C SER A 38 -6.08 9.96 1.68
N TYR A 39 -5.47 8.79 1.86
CA TYR A 39 -5.75 7.61 1.05
C TYR A 39 -7.16 7.06 1.32
N PRO A 40 -7.75 6.27 0.38
CA PRO A 40 -9.03 5.60 0.58
C PRO A 40 -9.03 4.66 1.79
N GLY A 41 -10.15 4.61 2.51
CA GLY A 41 -10.30 3.69 3.65
C GLY A 41 -10.12 2.21 3.26
N VAL A 42 -10.48 1.82 2.04
CA VAL A 42 -10.24 0.47 1.53
C VAL A 42 -8.76 0.13 1.38
N LEU A 43 -7.93 1.11 1.00
CA LEU A 43 -6.48 0.94 0.93
C LEU A 43 -5.90 0.79 2.34
N LYS A 44 -6.38 1.58 3.32
CA LYS A 44 -6.01 1.42 4.72
C LYS A 44 -6.32 0.02 5.25
N ASN A 45 -7.53 -0.45 5.00
CA ASN A 45 -7.96 -1.78 5.45
C ASN A 45 -7.09 -2.90 4.84
N LEU A 46 -6.72 -2.79 3.56
CA LEU A 46 -5.76 -3.71 2.96
C LEU A 46 -4.40 -3.66 3.68
N LEU A 47 -3.85 -2.46 3.89
CA LEU A 47 -2.57 -2.29 4.61
C LEU A 47 -2.63 -2.85 6.04
N ASP A 48 -3.76 -2.70 6.73
CA ASP A 48 -3.96 -3.28 8.07
C ASP A 48 -3.85 -4.80 8.04
N TRP A 49 -4.47 -5.47 7.07
CA TRP A 49 -4.34 -6.92 6.88
C TRP A 49 -2.93 -7.37 6.50
N LEU A 50 -2.24 -6.61 5.65
CA LEU A 50 -0.86 -6.90 5.21
C LEU A 50 0.18 -6.58 6.28
N SER A 51 -0.15 -5.73 7.25
CA SER A 51 0.72 -5.38 8.38
C SER A 51 0.77 -6.46 9.47
N ARG A 52 -0.11 -7.46 9.41
CA ARG A 52 -0.19 -8.49 10.45
C ARG A 52 0.94 -9.51 10.33
N PRO A 53 1.47 -9.98 11.47
CA PRO A 53 2.41 -11.09 11.51
C PRO A 53 1.91 -12.30 10.72
N LEU A 54 2.82 -13.03 10.07
CA LEU A 54 2.48 -14.28 9.38
C LEU A 54 2.22 -15.43 10.35
N GLU A 55 2.93 -15.44 11.47
CA GLU A 55 2.77 -16.40 12.55
C GLU A 55 2.21 -15.73 13.81
N PRO A 56 1.29 -16.40 14.54
CA PRO A 56 0.72 -15.86 15.78
C PRO A 56 1.76 -15.73 16.89
N PHE A 57 2.81 -16.57 16.88
CA PHE A 57 3.91 -16.50 17.83
C PHE A 57 5.26 -16.83 17.16
N PRO A 58 6.35 -16.14 17.54
CA PRO A 58 6.38 -15.03 18.49
C PRO A 58 5.76 -13.75 17.89
N ALA A 59 5.28 -12.82 18.72
CA ALA A 59 4.51 -11.64 18.28
C ALA A 59 5.32 -10.71 17.35
N GLU A 60 6.64 -10.86 17.35
CA GLU A 60 7.62 -10.18 16.51
C GLU A 60 7.73 -10.79 15.10
N SER A 61 6.92 -11.80 14.76
CA SER A 61 6.96 -12.41 13.44
C SER A 61 6.65 -11.36 12.36
N ALA A 62 7.50 -11.33 11.32
CA ALA A 62 7.44 -10.30 10.30
C ALA A 62 6.16 -10.42 9.46
N SER A 63 5.58 -9.27 9.11
CA SER A 63 4.50 -9.20 8.13
C SER A 63 5.04 -9.37 6.71
N VAL A 64 4.15 -9.52 5.73
CA VAL A 64 4.53 -9.63 4.30
C VAL A 64 5.13 -8.35 3.72
N MET A 65 4.99 -7.23 4.44
CA MET A 65 5.47 -5.91 4.02
C MET A 65 6.91 -5.60 4.47
N VAL A 66 7.43 -6.32 5.47
CA VAL A 66 8.79 -6.08 6.00
C VAL A 66 9.83 -6.31 4.91
N GLY A 67 10.68 -5.31 4.66
CA GLY A 67 11.73 -5.34 3.63
C GLY A 67 11.20 -5.28 2.19
N LYS A 68 9.89 -5.10 1.98
CA LYS A 68 9.33 -4.96 0.62
C LYS A 68 9.66 -3.57 0.09
N LYS A 69 10.18 -3.49 -1.14
CA LYS A 69 10.35 -2.22 -1.87
C LYS A 69 8.99 -1.66 -2.23
N VAL A 70 8.72 -0.40 -1.85
CA VAL A 70 7.42 0.24 -2.12
C VAL A 70 7.59 1.55 -2.87
N ALA A 71 6.89 1.70 -4.00
CA ALA A 71 6.77 2.94 -4.75
C ALA A 71 5.36 3.53 -4.58
N LEU A 72 5.26 4.86 -4.59
CA LEU A 72 4.00 5.58 -4.41
C LEU A 72 3.74 6.52 -5.58
N SER A 73 2.51 6.47 -6.09
CA SER A 73 1.97 7.47 -6.99
C SER A 73 0.53 7.81 -6.60
N ALA A 74 0.15 9.07 -6.78
CA ALA A 74 -1.20 9.52 -6.50
C ALA A 74 -1.72 10.38 -7.64
N ALA A 75 -3.04 10.32 -7.87
CA ALA A 75 -3.72 11.17 -8.83
C ALA A 75 -4.95 11.79 -8.15
N ALA A 76 -5.03 13.11 -8.12
CA ALA A 76 -6.13 13.82 -7.48
C ALA A 76 -6.40 15.15 -8.20
N GLY A 77 -7.28 15.98 -7.64
CA GLY A 77 -7.48 17.35 -8.14
C GLY A 77 -6.23 18.22 -7.95
N GLN A 78 -6.42 19.49 -7.59
CA GLN A 78 -5.32 20.44 -7.47
C GLN A 78 -4.20 20.02 -6.50
N SER A 79 -4.49 19.16 -5.52
CA SER A 79 -3.48 18.65 -4.58
C SER A 79 -2.47 17.69 -5.19
N ALA A 80 -2.73 17.17 -6.40
CA ALA A 80 -1.95 16.09 -7.02
C ALA A 80 -1.76 14.86 -6.11
N GLY A 81 -2.62 14.68 -5.09
CA GLY A 81 -2.54 13.60 -4.11
C GLY A 81 -1.52 13.82 -2.99
N ALA A 82 -1.10 15.06 -2.73
CA ALA A 82 -0.10 15.39 -1.71
C ALA A 82 -0.46 14.86 -0.29
N GLY A 83 -1.73 14.93 0.12
CA GLY A 83 -2.19 14.40 1.40
C GLY A 83 -2.14 12.87 1.45
N THR A 84 -2.52 12.22 0.35
CA THR A 84 -2.40 10.76 0.18
C THR A 84 -0.95 10.30 0.30
N LEU A 85 -0.03 10.93 -0.43
CA LEU A 85 1.39 10.60 -0.39
C LEU A 85 1.95 10.81 1.03
N ALA A 86 1.65 11.95 1.66
CA ALA A 86 2.11 12.22 3.03
C ALA A 86 1.65 11.15 4.02
N LYS A 87 0.37 10.75 3.98
CA LYS A 87 -0.17 9.73 4.89
C LYS A 87 0.32 8.32 4.58
N LEU A 88 0.54 7.98 3.31
CA LEU A 88 1.17 6.70 2.94
C LEU A 88 2.62 6.62 3.43
N ASN A 89 3.39 7.71 3.35
CA ASN A 89 4.74 7.76 3.93
C ASN A 89 4.73 7.50 5.44
N GLU A 90 3.80 8.11 6.18
CA GLU A 90 3.67 7.92 7.63
C GLU A 90 3.41 6.44 7.99
N VAL A 91 2.39 5.82 7.38
CA VAL A 91 1.98 4.46 7.74
C VAL A 91 2.95 3.38 7.25
N LEU A 92 3.53 3.54 6.05
CA LEU A 92 4.45 2.58 5.47
C LEU A 92 5.88 2.71 6.03
N GLY A 93 6.28 3.93 6.42
CA GLY A 93 7.55 4.20 7.09
C GLY A 93 7.64 3.52 8.46
N PHE A 94 6.53 3.43 9.19
CA PHE A 94 6.46 2.66 10.44
C PHE A 94 6.59 1.14 10.20
N GLY A 95 6.06 0.63 9.10
CA GLY A 95 5.91 -0.79 8.80
C GLY A 95 7.18 -1.56 8.40
N LYS A 96 8.38 -0.98 8.58
CA LYS A 96 9.67 -1.54 8.14
C LYS A 96 9.68 -1.92 6.64
N THR A 97 8.94 -1.19 5.82
CA THR A 97 9.03 -1.30 4.35
C THR A 97 10.27 -0.57 3.85
N GLU A 98 10.76 -0.95 2.66
CA GLU A 98 11.77 -0.16 1.93
C GLU A 98 11.05 0.83 1.03
N LEU A 99 10.53 1.91 1.61
CA LEU A 99 9.81 2.94 0.89
C LEU A 99 10.77 3.78 0.04
N LEU A 100 10.44 3.97 -1.25
CA LEU A 100 11.22 4.85 -2.11
C LEU A 100 11.23 6.29 -1.56
N PRO A 101 12.37 6.99 -1.63
CA PRO A 101 12.50 8.39 -1.25
C PRO A 101 11.41 9.28 -1.84
N THR A 102 11.05 10.34 -1.13
CA THR A 102 9.94 11.24 -1.51
C THR A 102 10.17 11.94 -2.84
N ASP A 103 11.42 12.20 -3.24
CA ASP A 103 11.78 12.75 -4.55
C ASP A 103 11.58 11.78 -5.72
N LYS A 104 11.27 10.51 -5.45
CA LYS A 104 10.90 9.47 -6.44
C LYS A 104 9.40 9.18 -6.48
N GLN A 105 8.60 9.82 -5.64
CA GLN A 105 7.16 9.65 -5.59
C GLN A 105 6.48 10.64 -6.55
N VAL A 106 5.37 10.23 -7.16
CA VAL A 106 4.72 11.02 -8.23
C VAL A 106 3.30 11.40 -7.83
N GLY A 107 3.01 12.69 -7.81
CA GLY A 107 1.66 13.23 -7.74
C GLY A 107 1.21 13.75 -9.10
N VAL A 108 0.01 13.39 -9.54
CA VAL A 108 -0.60 13.86 -10.80
C VAL A 108 -1.84 14.68 -10.48
N ALA A 109 -1.82 15.95 -10.87
CA ALA A 109 -3.01 16.80 -10.84
C ALA A 109 -3.88 16.51 -12.08
N LEU A 110 -5.14 16.18 -11.86
CA LEU A 110 -6.09 15.91 -12.93
C LEU A 110 -6.57 17.22 -13.57
N ALA A 111 -6.47 17.27 -14.90
CA ALA A 111 -6.97 18.39 -15.69
C ALA A 111 -8.51 18.43 -15.63
N PRO A 112 -9.16 19.61 -15.57
CA PRO A 112 -10.63 19.71 -15.57
C PRO A 112 -11.29 19.01 -16.77
N GLU A 113 -10.61 18.95 -17.91
CA GLU A 113 -11.09 18.32 -19.14
C GLU A 113 -11.16 16.78 -19.02
N ALA A 114 -10.40 16.19 -18.08
CA ALA A 114 -10.44 14.75 -17.80
C ALA A 114 -11.83 14.30 -17.32
N TRP A 115 -12.59 15.17 -16.65
CA TRP A 115 -13.95 14.87 -16.18
C TRP A 115 -14.95 14.74 -17.32
N GLY A 116 -14.70 15.40 -18.46
CA GLY A 116 -15.56 15.32 -19.64
C GLY A 116 -15.13 14.24 -20.63
N THR A 117 -13.83 13.93 -20.71
CA THR A 117 -13.26 13.04 -21.73
C THR A 117 -12.94 11.64 -21.23
N GLY A 118 -12.81 11.45 -19.92
CA GLY A 118 -12.34 10.20 -19.32
C GLY A 118 -10.87 9.89 -19.62
N LYS A 119 -10.09 10.86 -20.12
CA LYS A 119 -8.66 10.72 -20.41
C LYS A 119 -7.85 11.42 -19.33
N LEU A 120 -6.92 10.67 -18.73
CA LEU A 120 -5.94 11.14 -17.74
C LEU A 120 -4.65 11.58 -18.45
#